data_AF-A0A498BU02-F1
#
_entry.id   AF-A0A498BU02-F1
#
_cell.length_a   1.000
_cell.length_b   1.000
_cell.length_c   1.000
_cell.angle_alpha   90.00
_cell.angle_beta   90.00
_cell.angle_gamma   90.00
#
_symmetry.space_group_name_H-M   'P 1'
#
loop_
_entity.id
_entity.type
_entity.pdbx_description
1 polymer ?
#
loop_
_entity_poly.entity_id
_entity_poly.type
_entity_poly.pdbx_seq_one_letter_code
_entity_poly.pdbx_strand_id
1 'polypeptide(L)'
;MSDVNLNPDEAAQRARELIEADVTAKVDAVRELVAAVNEADAAEARLNDATAAHDRAWKAALAAGWSEKDLRATGARAPGQASRKPRSKRRTVVADFGSSE
;
A
#
# COMPACT_ATOMS: atom_id res chain seq x y z
N MET A 1 -20.09 -40.64 -35.28
CA MET A 1 -19.57 -40.13 -34.01
C MET A 1 -18.08 -40.46 -34.00
N SER A 2 -17.22 -39.46 -34.20
CA SER A 2 -15.77 -39.68 -34.27
C SER A 2 -15.22 -39.75 -32.85
N ASP A 3 -14.81 -40.94 -32.43
CA ASP A 3 -14.00 -41.13 -31.22
C ASP A 3 -12.69 -40.37 -31.40
N VAL A 4 -12.56 -39.26 -30.67
CA VAL A 4 -11.31 -38.51 -30.57
C VAL A 4 -10.39 -39.35 -29.69
N ASN A 5 -9.49 -40.10 -30.31
CA ASN A 5 -8.44 -40.79 -29.58
C ASN A 5 -7.49 -39.73 -29.00
N LEU A 6 -7.61 -39.46 -27.69
CA LEU A 6 -6.76 -38.49 -26.99
C LEU A 6 -5.40 -39.12 -26.68
N ASN A 7 -4.32 -38.43 -27.06
CA ASN A 7 -2.96 -38.85 -26.73
C ASN A 7 -2.66 -38.58 -25.23
N PRO A 8 -2.43 -39.61 -24.40
CA PRO A 8 -2.21 -39.42 -22.96
C PRO A 8 -0.95 -38.62 -22.65
N ASP A 9 0.11 -38.72 -23.47
CA ASP A 9 1.36 -37.99 -23.24
C ASP A 9 1.19 -36.49 -23.48
N GLU A 10 0.43 -36.11 -24.52
CA GLU A 10 0.07 -34.71 -24.77
C GLU A 10 -0.80 -34.14 -23.66
N ALA A 11 -1.79 -34.90 -23.18
CA ALA A 11 -2.62 -34.47 -22.06
C ALA A 11 -1.79 -34.27 -20.77
N ALA A 12 -0.85 -35.19 -20.48
CA ALA A 12 0.06 -35.07 -19.35
C ALA A 12 0.98 -33.85 -19.47
N GLN A 13 1.50 -33.58 -20.68
CA GLN A 13 2.33 -32.41 -20.95
C GLN A 13 1.55 -31.10 -20.74
N ARG A 14 0.32 -31.01 -21.22
CA ARG A 14 -0.55 -29.84 -21.00
C ARG A 14 -0.88 -29.64 -19.53
N ALA A 15 -1.17 -30.71 -18.80
CA ALA A 15 -1.41 -30.62 -17.36
C ALA A 15 -0.19 -30.08 -16.60
N ARG A 16 1.02 -30.50 -16.98
CA ARG A 16 2.28 -29.98 -16.41
C ARG A 16 2.45 -28.49 -16.69
N GLU A 17 2.28 -28.06 -17.93
CA GLU A 17 2.37 -26.65 -18.32
C GLU A 17 1.41 -25.77 -17.51
N LEU A 18 0.17 -26.23 -17.30
CA LEU A 18 -0.82 -25.50 -16.50
C LEU A 18 -0.43 -25.40 -15.02
N ILE A 19 0.07 -26.49 -14.44
CA ILE A 19 0.52 -26.51 -13.04
C ILE A 19 1.75 -25.62 -12.87
N GLU A 20 2.72 -25.70 -13.77
CA GLU A 20 3.93 -24.88 -13.73
C GLU A 20 3.61 -23.38 -13.86
N ALA A 21 2.67 -23.02 -14.74
CA ALA A 21 2.20 -21.64 -14.88
C ALA A 21 1.51 -21.14 -13.59
N ASP A 22 0.63 -21.94 -12.99
CA ASP A 22 -0.05 -21.60 -11.72
C ASP A 22 0.96 -21.46 -10.56
N VAL A 23 1.91 -22.39 -10.45
CA VAL A 23 2.97 -22.32 -9.44
C VAL A 23 3.84 -21.07 -9.64
N THR A 24 4.20 -20.75 -10.88
CA THR A 24 4.98 -19.54 -11.20
C THR A 24 4.23 -18.29 -10.75
N ALA A 25 2.95 -18.17 -11.09
CA ALA A 25 2.11 -17.04 -10.67
C ALA A 25 2.03 -16.92 -9.14
N LYS A 26 1.90 -18.04 -8.43
CA LYS A 26 1.90 -18.07 -6.95
C LYS A 26 3.24 -17.62 -6.37
N VAL A 27 4.35 -18.07 -6.94
CA VAL A 27 5.70 -17.67 -6.50
C VAL A 27 5.93 -16.17 -6.70
N ASP A 28 5.51 -15.63 -7.85
CA ASP A 28 5.65 -14.20 -8.13
C ASP A 28 4.78 -13.35 -7.21
N ALA A 29 3.54 -13.77 -6.94
CA ALA A 29 2.69 -13.10 -5.95
C ALA A 29 3.33 -13.07 -4.54
N VAL A 30 4.00 -14.15 -4.13
CA VAL A 30 4.74 -14.18 -2.85
C VAL A 30 5.94 -13.23 -2.88
N ARG A 31 6.67 -13.13 -4.01
CA ARG A 31 7.78 -12.19 -4.15
C ARG A 31 7.31 -10.73 -4.02
N GLU A 32 6.22 -10.39 -4.70
CA GLU A 32 5.61 -9.06 -4.62
C GLU A 32 5.13 -8.75 -3.20
N LEU A 33 4.50 -9.71 -2.52
CA LEU A 33 4.07 -9.55 -1.14
C LEU A 33 5.25 -9.25 -0.21
N VAL A 34 6.33 -10.02 -0.29
CA VAL A 34 7.51 -9.81 0.55
C VAL A 34 8.18 -8.46 0.24
N ALA A 35 8.26 -8.06 -1.02
CA ALA A 35 8.74 -6.74 -1.40
C ALA A 35 7.88 -5.63 -0.78
N ALA A 36 6.56 -5.76 -0.85
CA ALA A 36 5.62 -4.80 -0.26
C ALA A 36 5.74 -4.73 1.28
N VAL A 37 5.93 -5.87 1.96
CA VAL A 37 6.18 -5.91 3.41
C VAL A 37 7.45 -5.16 3.77
N ASN A 38 8.55 -5.42 3.07
CA ASN A 38 9.83 -4.75 3.33
C ASN A 38 9.72 -3.23 3.13
N GLU A 39 8.99 -2.78 2.11
CA GLU A 39 8.75 -1.35 1.90
C GLU A 39 7.86 -0.73 2.97
N ALA A 40 6.86 -1.46 3.46
CA ALA A 40 6.02 -1.02 4.57
C ALA A 40 6.83 -0.85 5.86
N ASP A 41 7.67 -1.84 6.20
CA ASP A 41 8.55 -1.79 7.37
C ASP A 41 9.56 -0.65 7.26
N ALA A 42 10.15 -0.45 6.09
CA ALA A 42 11.06 0.65 5.84
C ALA A 42 10.36 2.03 5.92
N ALA A 43 9.11 2.13 5.46
CA ALA A 43 8.32 3.34 5.59
C ALA A 43 7.95 3.64 7.05
N GLU A 44 7.62 2.61 7.83
CA GLU A 44 7.36 2.75 9.27
C GLU A 44 8.61 3.21 10.04
N ALA A 45 9.78 2.63 9.75
CA ALA A 45 11.04 3.07 10.33
C ALA A 45 11.31 4.57 10.04
N ARG A 46 11.15 5.00 8.78
CA ARG A 46 11.31 6.40 8.38
C ARG A 46 10.29 7.32 9.07
N LEU A 47 9.06 6.86 9.25
CA LEU A 47 8.03 7.61 9.98
C LEU A 47 8.39 7.79 11.46
N ASN A 48 8.91 6.74 12.09
CA ASN A 48 9.36 6.79 13.49
C ASN A 48 10.53 7.76 13.65
N ASP A 49 11.53 7.70 12.77
CA ASP A 49 12.67 8.62 12.77
C ASP A 49 12.23 10.07 12.57
N ALA A 50 11.34 10.33 11.60
CA ALA A 50 10.79 11.65 11.34
C ALA A 50 9.99 12.18 12.54
N THR A 51 9.22 11.32 13.21
CA THR A 51 8.46 11.68 14.42
C THR A 51 9.40 12.03 15.56
N ALA A 52 10.44 11.23 15.81
CA ALA A 52 11.44 11.51 16.83
C ALA A 52 12.25 12.79 16.53
N ALA A 53 12.57 13.05 15.26
CA ALA A 53 13.19 14.31 14.84
C ALA A 53 12.28 15.51 15.09
N HIS A 54 10.99 15.40 14.79
CA HIS A 54 10.00 16.43 15.05
C HIS A 54 9.85 16.71 16.55
N ASP A 55 9.77 15.67 17.38
CA ASP A 55 9.75 15.79 18.85
C ASP A 55 10.96 16.55 19.39
N ARG A 56 12.16 16.19 18.92
CA ARG A 56 13.41 16.86 19.31
C ARG A 56 13.41 18.33 18.90
N ALA A 57 12.98 18.63 17.66
CA ALA A 57 12.91 20.00 17.16
C ALA A 57 11.93 20.85 17.97
N TRP A 58 10.76 20.31 18.31
CA TRP A 58 9.77 21.00 19.14
C TRP A 58 10.32 21.30 20.54
N LYS A 59 10.93 20.31 21.21
CA LYS A 59 11.55 20.48 22.52
C LYS A 59 12.71 21.50 22.48
N ALA A 60 13.52 21.48 21.42
CA ALA A 60 14.59 22.46 21.24
C ALA A 60 14.06 23.88 21.09
N ALA A 61 12.94 24.08 20.37
CA ALA A 61 12.30 25.38 20.26
C ALA A 61 11.78 25.88 21.61
N LEU A 62 11.15 25.01 22.41
CA LEU A 62 10.73 25.35 23.77
C LEU A 62 11.92 25.69 24.67
N ALA A 63 13.03 24.93 24.59
CA ALA A 63 14.25 25.21 25.33
C ALA A 63 14.93 26.53 24.90
N ALA A 64 14.74 26.95 23.64
CA ALA A 64 15.19 28.25 23.13
C ALA A 64 14.29 29.43 23.58
N GLY A 65 13.27 29.18 24.42
CA GLY A 65 12.42 30.21 25.01
C GLY A 65 11.14 30.50 24.24
N TRP A 66 10.84 29.75 23.18
CA TRP A 66 9.55 29.88 22.50
C TRP A 66 8.42 29.30 23.36
N SER A 67 7.30 30.02 23.46
CA SER A 67 6.08 29.44 24.00
C SER A 67 5.39 28.57 22.94
N GLU A 68 4.63 27.55 23.37
CA GLU A 68 3.84 26.76 22.42
C GLU A 68 2.82 27.61 21.64
N LYS A 69 2.31 28.67 22.26
CA LYS A 69 1.38 29.60 21.62
C LYS A 69 2.04 30.29 20.43
N ASP A 70 3.26 30.78 20.62
CA ASP A 70 3.99 31.49 19.57
C ASP A 70 4.40 30.54 18.45
N LEU A 71 4.84 29.32 18.79
CA LEU A 71 5.11 28.27 17.79
C LEU A 71 3.86 27.91 16.98
N ARG A 72 2.69 27.81 17.62
CA ARG A 72 1.44 27.58 16.88
C ARG A 72 1.03 28.78 16.04
N ALA A 73 1.31 30.00 16.49
CA ALA A 73 1.04 31.22 15.74
C ALA A 73 1.89 31.32 14.45
N THR A 74 3.08 30.72 14.41
CA THR A 74 3.87 30.58 13.17
C THR A 74 3.32 29.50 12.22
N GLY A 75 2.34 28.73 12.65
CA GLY A 75 1.79 27.60 11.90
C GLY A 75 2.49 26.27 12.17
N ALA A 76 3.53 26.24 13.01
CA ALA A 76 4.11 24.99 13.47
C ALA A 76 3.10 24.20 14.31
N ARG A 77 3.18 22.87 14.25
CA ARG A 77 2.28 21.97 14.98
C ARG A 77 3.05 21.21 16.02
N ALA A 78 2.45 21.02 17.18
CA ALA A 78 3.03 20.15 18.19
C ALA A 78 3.10 18.70 17.65
N PRO A 79 4.13 17.93 18.02
CA PRO A 79 4.19 16.52 17.73
C PRO A 79 2.94 15.76 18.18
N GLY A 80 2.56 14.73 17.43
CA GLY A 80 1.33 13.97 17.68
C GLY A 80 0.03 14.68 17.29
N GLN A 81 0.04 15.98 16.94
CA GLN A 81 -1.13 16.61 16.33
C GLN A 81 -1.22 16.23 14.86
N ALA A 82 -2.13 15.30 14.56
CA ALA A 82 -2.43 14.89 13.19
C ALA A 82 -2.67 16.13 12.30
N SER A 83 -2.03 16.14 11.13
CA SER A 83 -2.45 17.06 10.07
C SER A 83 -3.95 16.80 9.82
N ARG A 84 -4.77 17.85 9.84
CA ARG A 84 -6.22 17.71 9.60
C ARG A 84 -6.35 17.04 8.24
N LYS A 85 -6.80 15.78 8.20
CA LYS A 85 -6.98 15.04 6.95
C LYS A 85 -7.79 15.93 5.99
N PRO A 86 -7.29 16.24 4.78
CA PRO A 86 -8.10 16.92 3.80
C PRO A 86 -9.34 16.07 3.56
N ARG A 87 -10.51 16.68 3.72
CA ARG A 87 -11.81 16.01 3.57
C ARG A 87 -11.93 15.57 2.11
N SER A 88 -11.65 14.31 1.81
CA SER A 88 -11.80 13.76 0.47
C SER A 88 -13.28 13.83 0.08
N LYS A 89 -13.61 14.66 -0.92
CA LYS A 89 -14.93 14.66 -1.54
C LYS A 89 -15.06 13.34 -2.32
N ARG A 90 -15.81 12.37 -1.79
CA ARG A 90 -16.21 11.17 -2.52
C ARG A 90 -16.90 11.60 -3.82
N ARG A 91 -16.31 11.26 -4.97
CA ARG A 91 -16.96 11.31 -6.27
C ARG A 91 -17.88 10.10 -6.35
N THR A 92 -19.18 10.32 -6.29
CA THR A 92 -20.20 9.31 -6.59
C THR A 92 -20.09 8.95 -8.06
N VAL A 93 -19.71 7.71 -8.36
CA VAL A 93 -19.82 7.16 -9.71
C VAL A 93 -21.19 6.52 -9.80
N VAL A 94 -22.13 7.18 -10.47
CA VAL A 94 -23.39 6.58 -10.89
C VAL A 94 -23.05 5.66 -12.06
N ALA A 95 -23.09 4.36 -11.84
CA ALA A 95 -23.03 3.37 -12.91
C ALA A 95 -24.43 3.27 -13.53
N ASP A 96 -24.59 3.92 -14.67
CA ASP A 96 -25.70 3.73 -15.59
C ASP A 96 -25.52 2.36 -16.27
N PHE A 97 -26.27 1.35 -15.84
CA PHE A 97 -26.33 0.07 -16.52
C PHE A 97 -27.49 0.14 -17.51
N GLY A 98 -27.15 0.47 -18.76
CA GLY A 98 -28.08 0.56 -19.87
C GLY A 98 -28.78 -0.76 -20.14
N SER A 99 -30.11 -0.68 -20.23
CA SER A 99 -30.96 -1.62 -20.93
C SER A 99 -30.57 -1.68 -22.41
N SER A 100 -30.56 -2.87 -23.00
CA SER A 100 -30.81 -3.02 -24.43
C SER A 100 -31.58 -4.32 -24.66
N GLU A 101 -32.62 -4.15 -25.47
CA GLU A 101 -33.63 -5.11 -25.92
C GLU A 101 -33.07 -6.21 -26.83
#